data_AF-A0AAD7E6K7-F1
#
_entry.id   AF-A0AAD7E6K7-F1
#
_cell.length_a   1.000
_cell.length_b   1.000
_cell.length_c   1.000
_cell.angle_alpha   90.00
_cell.angle_beta   90.00
_cell.angle_gamma   90.00
#
_symmetry.space_group_name_H-M   'P 1'
#
loop_
_entity.id
_entity.type
_entity.pdbx_description
1 polymer ?
#
loop_
_entity_poly.entity_id
_entity_poly.type
_entity_poly.pdbx_seq_one_letter_code
_entity_poly.pdbx_strand_id
1 'polypeptide(L)' 'MQCTVELDSHTRSNYAMSTFNPSRISQTFTDAVLREVVDSILISAGNLLEIVNSVMDG' A
#
# COMPACT_ATOMS: atom_id res chain seq x y z
N MET A 1 15.29 8.43 4.73
CA MET A 1 14.15 7.52 4.98
C MET A 1 14.39 6.55 6.12
N GLN A 2 15.59 5.95 6.28
CA GLN A 2 15.83 4.95 7.34
C GLN A 2 15.77 5.48 8.79
N CYS A 3 16.06 6.77 9.03
CA CYS A 3 15.97 7.37 10.38
C CYS A 3 14.59 7.96 10.70
N THR A 4 13.61 7.85 9.80
CA THR A 4 12.28 8.48 9.93
C THR A 4 11.25 7.53 10.57
N VAL A 5 11.60 6.25 10.73
CA VAL A 5 10.73 5.23 11.27
C VAL A 5 11.28 4.74 12.60
N GLU A 6 10.41 4.59 13.60
CA GLU A 6 10.78 3.96 14.86
C GLU A 6 11.16 2.48 14.62
N LEU A 7 12.17 2.04 15.35
CA LEU A 7 12.76 0.72 15.23
C LEU A 7 12.66 -0.01 16.58
N ASP A 8 12.36 -1.30 16.53
CA ASP A 8 12.41 -2.14 17.72
C ASP A 8 13.87 -2.46 18.12
N SER A 9 14.06 -3.19 19.22
CA SER A 9 15.37 -3.60 19.74
C SER A 9 16.22 -4.43 18.75
N HIS A 10 15.62 -4.96 17.69
CA HIS A 10 16.25 -5.68 16.59
C HIS A 10 16.33 -4.87 15.29
N THR A 11 16.13 -3.55 15.34
CA THR A 11 16.25 -2.65 14.17
C THR A 11 15.21 -2.93 13.07
N ARG A 12 14.01 -3.40 13.42
CA ARG A 12 12.91 -3.61 12.46
C ARG A 12 11.84 -2.56 12.65
N SER A 13 11.15 -2.22 11.57
CA SER A 13 10.02 -1.30 11.59
C SER A 13 8.71 -2.05 11.46
N ASN A 14 7.65 -1.46 11.99
CA ASN A 14 6.27 -1.92 11.74
C ASN A 14 5.69 -1.41 10.41
N TYR A 15 6.49 -0.67 9.63
CA TYR A 15 6.12 -0.21 8.29
C TYR A 15 6.68 -1.16 7.23
N ALA A 16 5.85 -1.51 6.27
CA ALA A 16 6.21 -2.36 5.14
C ALA A 16 5.63 -1.78 3.84
N MET A 17 6.20 -2.19 2.72
CA MET A 17 5.75 -1.81 1.38
C MET A 17 5.66 -3.05 0.52
N SER A 18 4.56 -3.17 -0.24
CA SER A 18 4.30 -4.33 -1.10
C SER A 18 3.83 -3.87 -2.47
N THR A 19 4.25 -4.60 -3.50
CA THR A 19 3.85 -4.35 -4.88
C THR A 19 2.63 -5.18 -5.23
N PHE A 20 1.66 -4.57 -5.90
CA PHE A 20 0.43 -5.22 -6.35
C PHE A 20 0.32 -5.19 -7.87
N ASN A 21 -0.19 -6.27 -8.45
CA ASN A 21 -0.50 -6.36 -9.86
C ASN A 21 -2.02 -6.55 -10.03
N PRO A 22 -2.77 -5.49 -10.36
CA PRO A 22 -4.23 -5.54 -10.47
C PRO A 22 -4.70 -6.51 -11.57
N SER A 23 -3.94 -6.63 -12.66
CA SER A 23 -4.25 -7.53 -13.79
C SER A 23 -4.25 -9.01 -13.40
N ARG A 24 -3.60 -9.40 -12.30
CA ARG A 24 -3.65 -10.77 -11.77
C ARG A 24 -4.92 -11.07 -10.97
N ILE A 25 -5.66 -10.04 -10.55
CA ILE A 25 -6.90 -10.18 -9.77
C ILE A 25 -8.09 -10.34 -10.72
N SER A 26 -8.26 -9.41 -11.66
CA SER A 26 -9.30 -9.47 -12.69
C SER A 26 -9.01 -8.43 -13.78
N GLN A 27 -9.51 -8.68 -15.01
CA GLN A 27 -9.41 -7.72 -16.12
C GLN A 27 -10.21 -6.43 -15.86
N THR A 28 -11.23 -6.48 -15.01
CA THR A 28 -12.05 -5.31 -14.63
C THR A 28 -11.52 -4.58 -13.39
N PHE A 29 -10.47 -5.10 -12.75
CA PHE A 29 -9.90 -4.49 -11.56
C PHE A 29 -8.92 -3.39 -11.96
N THR A 30 -9.41 -2.15 -11.97
CA THR A 30 -8.64 -0.95 -12.38
C THR A 30 -8.01 -0.24 -11.18
N ASP A 31 -7.13 0.73 -11.44
CA ASP A 31 -6.50 1.57 -10.40
C ASP A 31 -7.51 2.32 -9.54
N ALA A 32 -8.66 2.70 -10.11
CA ALA A 32 -9.74 3.35 -9.37
C ALA A 32 -10.31 2.42 -8.29
N VAL A 33 -10.53 1.14 -8.62
CA VAL A 33 -11.01 0.13 -7.67
C VAL A 33 -9.95 -0.14 -6.61
N LEU A 34 -8.67 -0.23 -6.99
CA LEU A 34 -7.58 -0.41 -6.03
C LEU A 34 -7.53 0.74 -5.01
N ARG A 35 -7.70 1.99 -5.46
CA ARG A 35 -7.75 3.17 -4.58
C ARG A 35 -8.93 3.12 -3.62
N GLU A 36 -10.11 2.72 -4.09
CA GLU A 36 -11.31 2.58 -3.24
C GLU A 36 -11.11 1.50 -2.16
N VAL A 37 -10.48 0.39 -2.51
CA VAL A 37 -10.16 -0.68 -1.54
C VAL A 37 -9.17 -0.20 -0.50
N VAL A 38 -8.11 0.51 -0.91
CA VAL A 38 -7.12 1.08 0.02
C VAL A 38 -7.76 2.09 0.96
N ASP A 39 -8.62 2.98 0.45
CA ASP A 39 -9.35 3.96 1.25
C ASP A 39 -10.29 3.28 2.26
N SER A 40 -11.03 2.25 1.82
CA SER A 40 -11.92 1.47 2.68
C SER A 40 -11.16 0.79 3.83
N ILE A 41 -9.96 0.24 3.56
CA ILE A 41 -9.11 -0.37 4.58
C ILE A 41 -8.59 0.69 5.55
N LEU A 42 -8.20 1.87 5.06
CA LEU A 42 -7.72 2.97 5.88
C LEU A 42 -8.80 3.45 6.86
N ILE A 43 -10.04 3.62 6.37
CA ILE A 43 -11.20 3.98 7.19
C ILE A 43 -11.50 2.88 8.22
N SER A 44 -11.45 1.60 7.83
CA SER A 44 -11.81 0.49 8.71
C SER A 44 -10.76 0.14 9.75
N ALA A 45 -9.48 0.18 9.40
CA ALA A 45 -8.38 -0.22 10.28
C ALA A 45 -7.86 0.95 11.12
N GLY A 46 -8.01 2.20 10.64
CA GLY A 46 -7.48 3.39 11.29
C GLY A 46 -5.95 3.53 11.21
N ASN A 47 -5.29 2.71 10.38
CA ASN A 47 -3.85 2.74 10.15
C ASN A 47 -3.52 3.50 8.86
N LEU A 48 -2.30 4.05 8.80
CA LEU A 48 -1.78 4.72 7.61
C LEU A 48 -1.43 3.69 6.51
N LEU A 49 -2.12 3.80 5.38
CA LEU A 49 -1.93 2.99 4.18
C LEU A 49 -2.05 3.90 2.96
N GLU A 50 -1.02 3.95 2.11
CA GLU A 50 -1.00 4.80 0.92
C GLU A 50 -0.40 4.06 -0.28
N ILE A 51 -0.92 4.34 -1.47
CA ILE A 51 -0.33 3.90 -2.74
C ILE A 51 0.78 4.89 -3.10
N VAL A 52 2.03 4.52 -2.82
CA VAL A 52 3.21 5.39 -3.01
C VAL A 52 3.85 5.31 -4.39
N ASN A 53 3.49 4.31 -5.20
CA ASN A 53 3.96 4.16 -6.58
C ASN A 53 2.85 3.57 -7.45
N SER A 54 2.59 4.22 -8.58
CA SER A 54 1.72 3.72 -9.64
C SER A 54 2.55 3.66 -10.91
N VAL A 55 3.00 2.45 -11.27
CA VAL A 55 3.65 2.21 -12.56
C VAL A 55 2.54 2.24 -13.60
N MET A 56 2.35 3.40 -14.23
CA MET A 56 1.48 3.55 -15.38
C MET A 56 2.13 2.77 -16.53
N ASP A 57 1.55 1.64 -16.93
CA ASP A 57 1.78 1.10 -18.26
C ASP A 57 1.06 2.05 -19.24
N GLY A 58 1.84 2.78 -20.03
CA GLY A 58 1.38 3.56 -21.17
C GLY A 58 1.61 2.79 -22.46
#